data_AF-A0A7U9NG13-F1
#
_entry.id   AF-A0A7U9NG13-F1
#
_cell.length_a   1.000
_cell.length_b   1.000
_cell.length_c   1.000
_cell.angle_alpha   90.00
_cell.angle_beta   90.00
_cell.angle_gamma   90.00
#
_symmetry.space_group_name_H-M   'P 1'
#
loop_
_entity.id
_entity.type
_entity.pdbx_description
1 polymer ?
#
loop_
_entity_poly.entity_id
_entity_poly.type
_entity_poly.pdbx_seq_one_letter_code
_entity_poly.pdbx_strand_id
1 'polypeptide(L)'
;MENETMSGKKAVEDAKEKKDLIDFLKEHKKSIVIGATTLCTLVTGVFILKNRKNIINATGVKEIIDKSMEIYEDVVPVLPETIEASIDSDVPKKIINVREHLRNLPNNYNASQSKIDLAAQYGITLAEHQTWVNSYPKTVA
;
A
#
# COMPACT_ATOMS: atom_id res chain seq x y z
N MET A 1 7.10 38.29 -57.15
CA MET A 1 5.87 38.80 -56.52
C MET A 1 4.91 37.68 -56.09
N GLU A 2 4.94 36.49 -56.70
CA GLU A 2 4.07 35.36 -56.28
C GLU A 2 4.60 34.56 -55.07
N ASN A 3 5.90 34.66 -54.78
CA ASN A 3 6.58 33.99 -53.67
C ASN A 3 6.26 34.62 -52.30
N GLU A 4 6.07 35.94 -52.24
CA GLU A 4 5.74 36.64 -50.99
C GLU A 4 4.28 36.43 -50.58
N THR A 5 3.36 36.27 -51.54
CA THR A 5 1.94 36.01 -51.27
C THR A 5 1.68 34.59 -50.78
N MET A 6 2.47 33.60 -51.23
CA MET A 6 2.42 32.21 -50.73
C MET A 6 2.98 32.08 -49.31
N SER A 7 4.05 32.83 -48.97
CA SER A 7 4.63 32.82 -47.62
C SER A 7 3.70 33.46 -46.58
N GLY A 8 3.04 34.58 -46.93
CA GLY A 8 2.07 35.23 -46.05
C GLY A 8 0.82 34.38 -45.79
N LYS A 9 0.32 33.64 -46.79
CA LYS A 9 -0.83 32.74 -46.61
C LYS A 9 -0.52 31.57 -45.68
N LYS A 10 0.67 30.95 -45.82
CA LYS A 10 1.12 29.86 -44.96
C LYS A 10 1.24 30.29 -43.49
N ALA A 11 1.83 31.46 -43.25
CA ALA A 11 1.96 31.98 -41.88
C ALA A 11 0.62 32.30 -41.20
N VAL A 12 -0.39 32.72 -41.97
CA VAL A 12 -1.75 32.99 -41.46
C VAL A 12 -2.50 31.68 -41.18
N GLU A 13 -2.31 30.67 -42.01
CA GLU A 13 -2.88 29.33 -41.82
C GLU A 13 -2.27 28.65 -40.58
N ASP A 14 -0.95 28.68 -40.43
CA ASP A 14 -0.23 28.17 -39.26
C ASP A 14 -0.67 28.87 -37.96
N ALA A 15 -0.96 30.18 -38.02
CA ALA A 15 -1.42 30.95 -36.87
C ALA A 15 -2.87 30.62 -36.48
N LYS A 16 -3.71 30.26 -37.46
CA LYS A 16 -5.09 29.83 -37.22
C LYS A 16 -5.12 28.43 -36.61
N GLU A 17 -4.37 27.49 -37.18
CA GLU A 17 -4.24 26.12 -36.66
C GLU A 17 -3.75 26.11 -35.20
N LYS A 18 -2.73 26.93 -34.88
CA LYS A 18 -2.23 27.05 -33.49
C LYS A 18 -3.28 27.56 -32.51
N LYS A 19 -4.14 28.49 -32.94
CA LYS A 19 -5.23 29.00 -32.07
C LYS A 19 -6.28 27.92 -31.84
N ASP A 20 -6.68 27.22 -32.88
CA ASP A 20 -7.65 26.12 -32.79
C ASP A 20 -7.13 25.00 -31.85
N LEU A 21 -5.83 24.67 -31.93
CA LEU A 21 -5.20 23.72 -31.00
C LEU A 21 -5.18 24.22 -29.56
N ILE A 22 -4.87 25.49 -29.32
CA ILE A 22 -4.87 26.07 -27.97
C ILE A 22 -6.27 26.09 -27.38
N ASP A 23 -7.28 26.41 -28.19
CA ASP A 23 -8.67 26.45 -27.73
C ASP A 23 -9.20 25.04 -27.47
N PHE A 24 -8.83 24.06 -28.31
CA PHE A 24 -9.07 22.64 -28.03
C PHE A 24 -8.42 22.17 -26.72
N LEU A 25 -7.15 22.53 -26.47
CA LEU A 25 -6.46 22.20 -25.21
C LEU A 25 -7.14 22.83 -23.99
N LYS A 26 -7.68 24.05 -24.11
CA LYS A 26 -8.40 24.73 -23.03
C LYS A 26 -9.74 24.07 -22.74
N GLU A 27 -10.48 23.69 -23.78
CA GLU A 27 -11.79 23.03 -23.67
C GLU A 27 -11.63 21.62 -23.06
N HIS A 28 -10.62 20.88 -23.49
CA HIS A 28 -10.39 19.48 -23.09
C HIS A 28 -9.30 19.29 -22.01
N LYS A 29 -8.90 20.35 -21.30
CA LYS A 29 -7.82 20.28 -20.29
C LYS A 29 -7.99 19.15 -19.26
N LYS A 30 -9.24 18.87 -18.84
CA LYS A 30 -9.54 17.83 -17.84
C LYS A 30 -9.32 16.43 -18.39
N SER A 31 -9.79 16.12 -19.60
CA SER A 31 -9.61 14.81 -20.21
C SER A 31 -8.15 14.54 -20.56
N ILE A 32 -7.41 15.57 -20.99
CA ILE A 32 -5.96 15.47 -21.25
C ILE A 32 -5.20 15.14 -19.97
N VAL A 33 -5.47 15.83 -18.86
CA VAL A 33 -4.82 15.54 -17.57
C VAL A 33 -5.11 14.12 -17.11
N ILE A 34 -6.36 13.66 -17.24
CA ILE A 34 -6.75 12.30 -16.86
C ILE A 34 -6.02 11.27 -17.75
N GLY A 35 -6.03 11.46 -19.07
CA GLY A 35 -5.35 10.56 -20.02
C GLY A 35 -3.83 10.53 -19.83
N ALA A 36 -3.21 11.67 -19.57
CA ALA A 36 -1.77 11.74 -19.28
C ALA A 36 -1.42 11.01 -17.98
N THR A 37 -2.23 11.19 -16.93
CA THR A 37 -2.01 10.55 -15.63
C THR A 37 -2.13 9.04 -15.73
N THR A 38 -3.17 8.52 -16.40
CA THR A 38 -3.36 7.07 -16.57
C THR A 38 -2.27 6.43 -17.41
N LEU A 39 -1.77 7.11 -18.44
CA LEU A 39 -0.65 6.61 -19.23
C LEU A 39 0.65 6.58 -18.41
N CYS A 40 0.94 7.64 -17.65
CA CYS A 40 2.12 7.72 -16.80
C CYS A 40 2.13 6.63 -15.72
N THR A 41 0.99 6.36 -15.07
CA THR A 41 0.92 5.32 -14.03
C THR A 41 1.15 3.92 -14.58
N LEU A 42 0.59 3.60 -15.76
CA LEU A 42 0.82 2.31 -16.42
C LEU A 42 2.30 2.11 -16.79
N VAL A 43 2.91 3.10 -17.43
CA VAL A 43 4.34 3.02 -17.84
C VAL A 43 5.24 2.89 -16.61
N THR A 44 4.98 3.69 -15.57
CA THR A 44 5.77 3.66 -14.33
C THR A 44 5.62 2.33 -13.60
N GLY A 45 4.40 1.79 -13.51
CA GLY A 45 4.14 0.49 -12.90
C GLY A 45 4.89 -0.65 -13.61
N VAL A 46 4.85 -0.68 -14.94
CA VAL A 46 5.60 -1.67 -15.76
C VAL A 46 7.11 -1.52 -15.57
N PHE A 47 7.62 -0.28 -15.53
CA PHE A 47 9.04 -0.01 -15.28
C PHE A 47 9.50 -0.49 -13.90
N ILE A 48 8.70 -0.25 -12.86
CA ILE A 48 8.98 -0.71 -11.50
C ILE A 48 9.01 -2.24 -11.42
N LEU A 49 8.03 -2.92 -12.03
CA LEU A 49 7.99 -4.39 -12.04
C LEU A 49 9.19 -5.00 -12.78
N LYS A 50 9.55 -4.43 -13.93
CA LYS A 50 10.68 -4.91 -14.75
C LYS A 50 12.03 -4.69 -14.08
N ASN A 51 12.21 -3.56 -13.38
CA ASN A 51 13.46 -3.19 -12.70
C ASN A 51 13.40 -3.39 -11.18
N ARG A 52 12.46 -4.21 -10.68
CA ARG A 52 12.18 -4.39 -9.24
C ARG A 52 13.42 -4.67 -8.40
N LYS A 53 14.34 -5.52 -8.88
CA LYS A 53 15.60 -5.86 -8.19
C LYS A 53 16.54 -4.66 -8.06
N ASN A 54 16.60 -3.81 -9.09
CA ASN A 54 17.46 -2.63 -9.10
C ASN A 54 16.91 -1.53 -8.18
N ILE A 55 15.58 -1.35 -8.14
CA ILE A 55 14.92 -0.38 -7.26
C ILE A 55 15.07 -0.79 -5.80
N ILE A 56 14.85 -2.06 -5.46
CA ILE A 56 15.01 -2.59 -4.08
C ILE A 56 16.45 -2.40 -3.59
N ASN A 57 17.44 -2.63 -4.45
CA ASN A 57 18.85 -2.44 -4.09
C ASN A 57 19.24 -0.95 -3.99
N ALA A 58 18.64 -0.07 -4.80
CA ALA A 58 18.92 1.36 -4.79
C ALA A 58 18.21 2.13 -3.66
N THR A 59 17.14 1.57 -3.09
CA THR A 59 16.32 2.21 -2.03
C THR A 59 16.58 1.67 -0.62
N GLY A 60 17.55 0.77 -0.44
CA GLY A 60 17.89 0.21 0.88
C GLY A 60 16.81 -0.70 1.50
N VAL A 61 15.82 -1.12 0.71
CA VAL A 61 14.66 -1.89 1.20
C VAL A 61 15.02 -3.33 1.59
N LYS A 62 16.21 -3.81 1.21
CA LYS A 62 16.72 -5.14 1.57
C LYS A 62 16.74 -5.39 3.08
N GLU A 63 17.11 -4.39 3.89
CA GLU A 63 17.24 -4.55 5.34
C GLU A 63 15.91 -4.83 6.03
N ILE A 64 14.79 -4.34 5.45
CA ILE A 64 13.44 -4.58 5.96
C ILE A 64 12.94 -5.98 5.60
N ILE A 65 13.40 -6.52 4.46
CA ILE A 65 12.97 -7.84 3.96
C ILE A 65 13.75 -8.95 4.68
N ASP A 66 15.07 -8.81 4.83
CA ASP A 66 15.92 -9.87 5.41
C ASP A 66 15.65 -10.07 6.92
N LYS A 67 15.27 -9.01 7.64
CA LYS A 67 14.92 -9.08 9.08
C LYS A 67 13.58 -9.80 9.36
N SER A 68 12.82 -10.14 8.32
CA SER A 68 11.53 -10.84 8.46
C SER A 68 11.63 -12.37 8.34
N MET A 69 12.81 -12.92 8.01
CA MET A 69 12.98 -14.33 7.64
C MET A 69 13.80 -15.17 8.64
N GLU A 70 14.39 -14.56 9.67
CA GLU A 70 15.17 -15.30 10.66
C GLU A 70 14.41 -15.56 11.98
N ILE A 71 14.52 -16.82 12.42
CA ILE A 71 14.22 -17.38 13.75
C ILE A 71 12.83 -18.05 13.87
N TYR A 72 12.76 -19.27 13.30
CA TYR A 72 12.02 -20.38 13.89
C TYR A 72 13.03 -21.25 14.62
N GLU A 73 13.20 -21.06 15.93
CA GLU A 73 13.70 -22.12 16.81
C GLU A 73 12.68 -22.35 17.91
N ASP A 74 12.20 -23.58 17.89
CA ASP A 74 11.26 -24.21 18.81
C ASP A 74 11.89 -24.35 20.19
N VAL A 75 11.44 -23.55 21.16
CA VAL A 75 11.73 -23.82 22.57
C VAL A 75 10.51 -23.47 23.43
N VAL A 76 9.75 -24.49 23.79
CA VAL A 76 8.87 -24.53 24.98
C VAL A 76 9.80 -24.60 26.20
N PRO A 77 9.71 -23.75 27.26
CA PRO A 77 8.77 -24.02 28.37
C PRO A 77 8.32 -22.86 29.30
N VAL A 78 7.18 -23.12 29.96
CA VAL A 78 6.83 -22.85 31.38
C VAL A 78 6.74 -21.39 31.89
N LEU A 79 5.52 -21.02 32.29
CA LEU A 79 5.18 -19.86 33.15
C LEU A 79 5.67 -20.08 34.59
N PRO A 80 6.06 -19.00 35.29
CA PRO A 80 5.36 -18.71 36.54
C PRO A 80 4.90 -17.24 36.66
N GLU A 81 3.83 -17.13 37.44
CA GLU A 81 3.08 -15.96 37.87
C GLU A 81 3.87 -14.88 38.62
N THR A 82 3.41 -13.64 38.41
CA THR A 82 3.21 -12.54 39.39
C THR A 82 4.43 -11.89 40.05
N ILE A 83 4.55 -10.57 39.89
CA ILE A 83 4.36 -9.51 40.92
C ILE A 83 4.62 -8.15 40.25
N GLU A 84 3.68 -7.21 40.40
CA GLU A 84 3.81 -5.82 39.98
C GLU A 84 4.83 -5.07 40.84
N ALA A 85 5.74 -4.32 40.20
CA ALA A 85 6.41 -3.18 40.80
C ALA A 85 6.70 -2.13 39.73
N SER A 86 6.15 -0.95 39.91
CA SER A 86 6.42 0.26 39.14
C SER A 86 7.87 0.70 39.36
N ILE A 87 8.69 0.47 38.35
CA ILE A 87 10.03 1.04 38.23
C ILE A 87 10.07 1.71 36.86
N ASP A 88 10.51 2.96 36.82
CA ASP A 88 10.86 3.65 35.58
C ASP A 88 12.11 2.95 35.03
N SER A 89 11.88 1.83 34.34
CA SER A 89 12.92 0.95 33.87
C SER A 89 13.04 1.11 32.36
N ASP A 90 14.28 1.28 31.93
CA ASP A 90 14.76 0.92 30.60
C ASP A 90 14.56 -0.60 30.43
N VAL A 91 13.30 -1.06 30.46
CA VAL A 91 12.96 -2.46 30.23
C VAL A 91 13.17 -2.67 28.74
N PRO A 92 14.01 -3.64 28.34
CA PRO A 92 14.20 -3.95 26.94
C PRO A 92 12.84 -4.30 26.35
N LYS A 93 12.29 -3.35 25.57
CA LYS A 93 11.02 -3.52 24.87
C LYS A 93 11.14 -4.73 23.95
N LYS A 94 10.49 -5.82 24.36
CA LYS A 94 10.51 -7.08 23.61
C LYS A 94 9.36 -7.07 22.63
N ILE A 95 9.65 -7.39 21.38
CA ILE A 95 8.61 -7.68 20.39
C ILE A 95 8.21 -9.14 20.58
N ILE A 96 6.93 -9.36 20.87
CA ILE A 96 6.32 -10.70 20.89
C ILE A 96 5.36 -10.82 19.70
N ASN A 97 5.29 -12.00 19.09
CA ASN A 97 4.31 -12.26 18.07
C ASN A 97 3.03 -12.80 18.72
N VAL A 98 1.95 -12.04 18.67
CA VAL A 98 0.63 -12.49 19.13
C VAL A 98 0.10 -13.47 18.10
N ARG A 99 -0.20 -14.69 18.54
CA ARG A 99 -0.76 -15.73 17.68
C ARG A 99 -2.20 -15.41 17.31
N GLU A 100 -2.65 -16.00 16.22
CA GLU A 100 -4.06 -15.99 15.85
C GLU A 100 -4.92 -16.68 16.90
N HIS A 101 -6.07 -16.09 17.20
CA HIS A 101 -6.97 -16.57 18.24
C HIS A 101 -8.38 -16.02 18.06
N LEU A 102 -9.33 -16.66 18.74
CA LEU A 102 -10.69 -16.18 18.85
C LEU A 102 -10.78 -15.13 19.96
N ARG A 103 -11.50 -14.04 19.66
CA ARG A 103 -11.76 -12.97 20.62
C ARG A 103 -13.25 -12.66 20.66
N ASN A 104 -13.76 -12.44 21.88
CA ASN A 104 -15.11 -11.93 22.08
C ASN A 104 -15.12 -10.42 21.88
N LEU A 105 -16.09 -9.96 21.09
CA LEU A 105 -16.41 -8.57 20.85
C LEU A 105 -17.38 -8.06 21.94
N PRO A 106 -17.42 -6.75 22.18
CA PRO A 106 -18.43 -6.16 23.04
C PRO A 106 -19.85 -6.46 22.54
N ASN A 107 -20.82 -6.43 23.45
CA ASN A 107 -22.22 -6.62 23.11
C ASN A 107 -22.64 -5.64 22.00
N ASN A 108 -23.40 -6.13 21.02
CA ASN A 108 -23.83 -5.43 19.78
C ASN A 108 -22.75 -5.27 18.69
N TYR A 109 -21.55 -5.82 18.86
CA TYR A 109 -20.56 -5.89 17.78
C TYR A 109 -20.52 -7.30 17.21
N ASN A 110 -20.41 -7.40 15.88
CA ASN A 110 -20.28 -8.66 15.17
C ASN A 110 -19.00 -8.64 14.32
N ALA A 111 -18.46 -9.83 14.03
CA ALA A 111 -17.36 -9.93 13.09
C ALA A 111 -17.78 -9.41 11.71
N SER A 112 -16.85 -8.73 11.03
CA SER A 112 -17.03 -8.42 9.61
C SER A 112 -17.02 -9.69 8.76
N GLN A 113 -17.66 -9.67 7.59
CA GLN A 113 -17.70 -10.81 6.68
C GLN A 113 -16.31 -11.37 6.38
N SER A 114 -15.32 -10.49 6.15
CA SER A 114 -13.93 -10.89 5.93
C SER A 114 -13.32 -11.72 7.06
N LYS A 115 -13.72 -11.47 8.32
CA LYS A 115 -13.25 -12.23 9.49
C LYS A 115 -13.98 -13.56 9.64
N ILE A 116 -15.24 -13.61 9.23
CA ILE A 116 -16.03 -14.85 9.15
C ILE A 116 -15.42 -15.77 8.09
N ASP A 117 -15.17 -15.25 6.89
CA ASP A 117 -14.59 -16.03 5.79
C ASP A 117 -13.18 -16.52 6.12
N LEU A 118 -12.39 -15.69 6.81
CA LEU A 118 -11.06 -16.08 7.26
C LEU A 118 -11.14 -17.19 8.31
N ALA A 119 -11.99 -17.08 9.33
CA ALA A 119 -12.19 -18.15 10.31
C ALA A 119 -12.62 -19.46 9.64
N ALA A 120 -13.52 -19.38 8.66
CA ALA A 120 -13.98 -20.54 7.90
C ALA A 120 -12.85 -21.23 7.11
N GLN A 121 -11.87 -20.48 6.58
CA GLN A 121 -10.69 -21.06 5.94
C GLN A 121 -9.85 -21.91 6.90
N TYR A 122 -9.84 -21.57 8.19
CA TYR A 122 -9.20 -22.37 9.24
C TYR A 122 -10.12 -23.46 9.81
N GLY A 123 -11.29 -23.68 9.21
CA GLY A 123 -12.28 -24.66 9.68
C GLY A 123 -13.01 -24.24 10.96
N ILE A 124 -13.04 -22.94 11.26
CA ILE A 124 -13.60 -22.40 12.50
C ILE A 124 -14.89 -21.63 12.19
N THR A 125 -15.99 -22.04 12.82
CA THR A 125 -17.26 -21.31 12.81
C THR A 125 -17.29 -20.34 13.99
N LEU A 126 -17.44 -19.05 13.72
CA LEU A 126 -17.51 -18.01 14.76
C LEU A 126 -18.88 -18.01 15.45
N ALA A 127 -18.89 -17.92 16.77
CA ALA A 127 -20.11 -17.68 17.54
C ALA A 127 -20.58 -16.21 17.42
N GLU A 128 -21.79 -15.92 17.88
CA GLU A 128 -22.30 -14.54 17.97
C GLU A 128 -21.36 -13.69 18.84
N HIS A 129 -21.11 -12.45 18.42
CA HIS A 129 -20.14 -11.55 19.06
C HIS A 129 -18.71 -12.09 19.15
N GLN A 130 -18.30 -13.03 18.30
CA GLN A 130 -16.93 -13.52 18.24
C GLN A 130 -16.24 -13.06 16.95
N THR A 131 -14.92 -12.88 17.00
CA THR A 131 -14.09 -12.54 15.84
C THR A 131 -12.80 -13.34 15.80
N TRP A 132 -12.25 -13.48 14.59
CA TRP A 132 -10.92 -14.05 14.35
C TRP A 132 -9.86 -12.95 14.34
N VAL A 133 -8.89 -13.07 15.24
CA VAL A 133 -7.75 -12.16 15.31
C VAL A 133 -6.59 -12.79 14.55
N ASN A 134 -6.05 -12.09 13.55
CA ASN A 134 -4.84 -12.51 12.84
C ASN A 134 -3.64 -12.39 13.76
N SER A 135 -2.56 -13.10 13.43
CA SER A 135 -1.28 -12.87 14.10
C SER A 135 -0.77 -11.46 13.83
N TYR A 136 -0.16 -10.85 14.84
CA TYR A 136 0.46 -9.53 14.72
C TYR A 136 1.58 -9.36 15.76
N PRO A 137 2.64 -8.60 15.44
CA PRO A 137 3.67 -8.26 16.42
C PRO A 137 3.14 -7.24 17.42
N LYS A 138 3.40 -7.46 18.70
CA LYS A 138 3.10 -6.54 19.79
C LYS A 138 4.37 -6.24 20.57
N THR A 139 4.61 -4.97 20.85
CA THR A 139 5.66 -4.57 21.79
C THR A 139 5.12 -4.70 23.21
N VAL A 140 5.86 -5.40 24.06
CA VAL A 140 5.59 -5.47 25.50
C VAL A 140 6.74 -4.83 26.26
N ALA A 141 6.40 -4.13 27.33
CA ALA A 141 7.32 -3.56 28.30
C ALA A 141 7.63 -4.61 29.36
#